data_AF-A0A924N2Y7-F1
#
_entry.id   AF-A0A924N2Y7-F1
#
_cell.length_a   1.000
_cell.length_b   1.000
_cell.length_c   1.000
_cell.angle_alpha   90.00
_cell.angle_beta   90.00
_cell.angle_gamma   90.00
#
_symmetry.space_group_name_H-M   'P 1'
#
loop_
_entity.id
_entity.type
_entity.pdbx_description
1 polymer ?
#
loop_
_entity_poly.entity_id
_entity_poly.type
_entity_poly.pdbx_seq_one_letter_code
_entity_poly.pdbx_strand_id
1 'polypeptide(L)' 'MKIHLTEADHLLLDRYLDCVLLRHAEGVYNLETARAELAEAFTQMTREEPAFRDHMQGVLDARDDA' A
#
# COMPACT_ATOMS: atom_id res chain seq x y z
N MET A 1 -0.61 -19.89 9.67
CA MET A 1 0.56 -19.13 9.19
C MET A 1 0.71 -17.90 10.06
N LYS A 2 1.86 -17.74 10.71
CA LYS A 2 2.19 -16.53 11.47
C LYS A 2 2.99 -15.66 10.51
N ILE A 3 2.36 -14.61 9.99
CA ILE A 3 3.02 -13.67 9.09
C ILE A 3 4.05 -12.91 9.94
N HIS A 4 5.34 -13.11 9.65
CA HIS A 4 6.41 -12.37 10.31
C HIS A 4 6.76 -11.19 9.43
N LEU A 5 6.03 -10.09 9.59
CA LEU A 5 6.37 -8.82 8.96
C LEU A 5 7.67 -8.32 9.56
N THR A 6 8.59 -7.92 8.69
CA THR A 6 9.82 -7.25 9.13
C THR A 6 9.50 -5.80 9.49
N GLU A 7 10.39 -5.15 10.24
CA GLU A 7 10.25 -3.72 10.55
C GLU A 7 10.17 -2.85 9.28
N ALA A 8 10.88 -3.26 8.23
CA ALA A 8 10.82 -2.61 6.92
C ALA A 8 9.44 -2.78 6.25
N ASP A 9 8.80 -3.95 6.40
CA ASP A 9 7.44 -4.19 5.88
C ASP A 9 6.40 -3.33 6.60
N HIS A 10 6.55 -3.16 7.90
CA HIS A 10 5.69 -2.28 8.68
C HIS A 10 5.82 -0.82 8.25
N LEU A 11 7.06 -0.33 8.06
CA LEU A 11 7.30 1.03 7.60
C LEU A 11 6.75 1.27 6.19
N LEU A 12 6.92 0.30 5.29
CA LEU A 12 6.40 0.38 3.92
C LEU A 12 4.88 0.40 3.92
N LEU A 13 4.24 -0.44 4.75
CA LEU A 13 2.78 -0.45 4.87
C LEU A 13 2.25 0.89 5.40
N ASP A 14 2.82 1.44 6.48
CA ASP A 14 2.37 2.72 7.03
C ASP A 14 2.42 3.83 5.98
N ARG A 15 3.51 3.91 5.22
CA ARG A 15 3.64 4.89 4.14
C ARG A 15 2.63 4.67 3.01
N TYR A 16 2.40 3.41 2.64
CA TYR A 16 1.43 3.08 1.61
C TYR A 16 0.00 3.45 2.05
N LEU A 17 -0.38 3.15 3.29
CA LEU A 17 -1.67 3.53 3.88
C LEU A 17 -1.86 5.05 3.83
N ASP A 18 -0.87 5.81 4.31
CA ASP A 18 -0.89 7.27 4.28
C ASP A 18 -1.05 7.80 2.85
N CYS A 19 -0.34 7.21 1.89
CA CYS A 19 -0.40 7.61 0.47
C CYS A 19 -1.79 7.37 -0.13
N VAL A 20 -2.41 6.22 0.13
CA VAL A 20 -3.76 5.90 -0.38
C VAL A 20 -4.80 6.84 0.23
N LEU A 21 -4.70 7.12 1.53
CA LEU A 21 -5.60 8.05 2.22
C LEU A 21 -5.43 9.50 1.75
N LEU A 22 -4.19 9.93 1.51
CA LEU A 22 -3.90 11.26 0.94
C LEU A 22 -4.47 11.39 -0.47
N ARG A 23 -4.25 10.42 -1.35
CA ARG A 23 -4.84 10.42 -2.71
C ARG A 23 -6.36 10.43 -2.68
N HIS A 24 -6.97 9.78 -1.69
CA HIS A 24 -8.41 9.88 -1.50
C HIS A 24 -8.84 11.30 -1.08
N ALA A 25 -8.14 11.90 -0.12
CA ALA A 25 -8.40 13.25 0.35
C ALA A 25 -8.22 14.32 -0.74
N GLU A 26 -7.27 14.10 -1.66
CA GLU A 26 -7.01 14.94 -2.83
C GLU A 26 -8.00 14.71 -3.99
N GLY A 27 -8.88 13.72 -3.87
CA GLY A 27 -9.87 13.36 -4.89
C GLY A 27 -9.32 12.57 -6.06
N VAL A 28 -8.04 12.16 -6.00
CA VAL A 28 -7.40 11.29 -7.01
C VAL A 28 -8.00 9.88 -6.94
N TYR A 29 -8.21 9.36 -5.73
CA TYR A 29 -8.94 8.12 -5.51
C TYR A 29 -10.35 8.39 -5.01
N ASN A 30 -11.34 7.71 -5.58
CA ASN A 30 -12.64 7.60 -4.94
C ASN A 30 -12.57 6.55 -3.80
N LEU A 31 -13.60 6.53 -2.94
CA LEU A 31 -13.62 5.64 -1.76
C LEU A 31 -13.53 4.14 -2.15
N GLU A 32 -14.11 3.76 -3.29
CA GLU A 32 -14.08 2.38 -3.77
C GLU A 32 -12.67 1.98 -4.19
N THR A 33 -11.98 2.83 -4.94
CA THR A 33 -10.58 2.65 -5.35
C THR A 33 -9.66 2.58 -4.14
N ALA A 34 -9.77 3.54 -3.21
CA ALA A 34 -8.97 3.54 -1.98
C ALA A 34 -9.20 2.26 -1.16
N ARG A 35 -10.46 1.81 -1.04
CA ARG A 35 -10.77 0.56 -0.34
C ARG A 35 -10.18 -0.67 -1.05
N ALA A 36 -10.21 -0.70 -2.38
CA ALA A 36 -9.68 -1.80 -3.17
C ALA A 36 -8.15 -1.91 -3.00
N GLU A 37 -7.44 -0.80 -3.12
CA GLU A 37 -5.98 -0.69 -2.88
C GLU A 37 -5.61 -1.25 -1.49
N LEU A 38 -6.32 -0.79 -0.45
CA LEU A 38 -6.09 -1.27 0.92
C LEU A 38 -6.37 -2.77 1.08
N ALA A 39 -7.48 -3.26 0.52
CA ALA A 39 -7.86 -4.67 0.62
C ALA A 39 -6.88 -5.59 -0.13
N GLU A 40 -6.37 -5.13 -1.28
CA GLU A 40 -5.34 -5.81 -2.03
C GLU A 40 -4.05 -5.87 -1.22
N ALA A 41 -3.67 -4.77 -0.56
CA ALA A 41 -2.49 -4.75 0.30
C ALA A 41 -2.54 -5.77 1.44
N PHE A 42 -3.65 -5.81 2.18
CA PHE A 42 -3.84 -6.83 3.22
C PHE A 42 -3.83 -8.25 2.65
N THR A 43 -4.44 -8.47 1.49
CA THR A 43 -4.49 -9.80 0.86
C THR A 43 -3.09 -10.26 0.44
N GLN A 44 -2.30 -9.39 -0.18
CA GLN A 44 -0.97 -9.76 -0.66
C GLN A 44 0.05 -9.93 0.47
N MET A 45 -0.09 -9.16 1.57
CA MET A 45 0.70 -9.39 2.79
C MET A 45 0.49 -10.78 3.40
N THR A 46 -0.70 -11.38 3.24
CA THR A 46 -0.96 -12.75 3.70
C THR A 46 -0.33 -13.83 2.82
N ARG A 47 0.12 -13.47 1.61
CA ARG A 47 0.66 -14.39 0.60
C ARG A 47 2.19 -14.38 0.50
N GLU A 48 2.88 -13.49 1.22
CA GLU A 48 4.35 -13.32 1.18
C GLU A 48 4.89 -13.10 -0.25
N GLU A 49 4.08 -12.51 -1.12
CA GLU A 49 4.40 -12.27 -2.53
C GLU A 49 5.41 -11.11 -2.67
N PRO A 50 6.64 -11.35 -3.17
CA PRO A 50 7.65 -10.30 -3.32
C PRO A 50 7.23 -9.21 -4.31
N ALA A 51 6.41 -9.54 -5.31
CA ALA A 51 5.86 -8.59 -6.28
C ALA A 51 5.01 -7.48 -5.63
N PHE A 52 4.50 -7.71 -4.43
CA PHE A 52 3.67 -6.71 -3.75
C PHE A 52 4.49 -5.58 -3.11
N ARG A 53 5.72 -5.87 -2.65
CA ARG A 53 6.63 -4.80 -2.21
C ARG A 53 6.91 -3.83 -3.34
N ASP A 54 7.16 -4.37 -4.54
CA ASP A 54 7.41 -3.56 -5.74
C ASP A 54 6.20 -2.69 -6.10
N HIS A 55 4.98 -3.22 -5.92
CA HIS A 55 3.75 -2.47 -6.14
C HIS A 55 3.58 -1.31 -5.14
N MET A 56 3.72 -1.57 -3.83
CA MET A 56 3.64 -0.50 -2.81
C MET A 56 4.72 0.56 -3.03
N GLN A 57 5.93 0.14 -3.37
CA GLN A 57 7.03 1.04 -3.71
C GLN A 57 6.69 1.91 -4.92
N GLY A 58 6.17 1.33 -6.01
CA GLY A 58 5.78 2.09 -7.19
C GLY A 58 4.64 3.08 -6.95
N VAL A 59 3.70 2.76 -6.06
CA VAL A 59 2.63 3.69 -5.64
C VAL A 59 3.22 4.88 -4.88
N LEU A 60 4.23 4.65 -4.03
CA LEU A 60 4.93 5.72 -3.30
C LEU A 60 5.80 6.58 -4.23
N ASP A 61 6.57 5.96 -5.12
CA ASP A 61 7.43 6.66 -6.07
C ASP A 61 6.58 7.58 -6.98
N ALA A 62 5.41 7.11 -7.42
CA ALA A 62 4.47 7.91 -8.21
C ALA A 62 3.84 9.09 -7.43
N ARG A 63 3.95 9.13 -6.10
CA ARG A 63 3.57 10.30 -5.28
C ARG A 63 4.73 11.27 -5.17
N ASP A 64 5.95 10.79 -4.95
CA ASP A 64 7.13 11.65 -4.79
C ASP A 64 7.49 12.40 -6.09
N ASP A 65 7.11 11.86 -7.26
CA ASP A 65 7.29 12.49 -8.57
C ASP A 65 6.22 13.56 -8.93
N ALA A 66 5.13 13.68 -8.16
CA ALA A 66 3.98 14.56 -8.45
C ALA A 66 4.02 15.86 -7.63
#